data_AF-A0A3F2UB97-F1
#
_entry.id   AF-A0A3F2UB97-F1
#
_cell.length_a   1.000
_cell.length_b   1.000
_cell.length_c   1.000
_cell.angle_alpha   90.00
_cell.angle_beta   90.00
_cell.angle_gamma   90.00
#
_symmetry.space_group_name_H-M   'P 1'
#
loop_
_entity.id
_entity.type
_entity.pdbx_description
1 polymer ?
#
loop_
_entity_poly.entity_id
_entity_poly.type
_entity_poly.pdbx_seq_one_letter_code
_entity_poly.pdbx_strand_id
1 'polypeptide(L)' 'MYSNVIPIQKNLLRRAVDDYCSTCGIVDSNERMYVAGLVGAFFSTGLISMKDLHRGLSDAMGPWETALIVLQRLQ' A
#
# COMPACT_ATOMS: atom_id res chain seq x y z
N MET A 1 -11.99 2.07 -20.92
CA MET A 1 -12.88 1.77 -19.78
C MET A 1 -12.23 2.29 -18.52
N TYR A 2 -12.59 3.49 -18.08
CA TYR A 2 -12.14 4.01 -16.79
C TYR A 2 -13.03 3.36 -15.73
N SER A 3 -12.51 2.34 -15.04
CA SER A 3 -13.18 1.76 -13.90
C SER A 3 -13.51 2.88 -12.91
N ASN A 4 -14.81 3.10 -12.70
CA ASN A 4 -15.35 4.00 -11.69
C ASN A 4 -14.89 3.50 -10.31
N VAL A 5 -13.71 3.91 -9.88
CA VAL A 5 -13.29 3.79 -8.49
C VAL A 5 -14.19 4.75 -7.72
N ILE A 6 -15.21 4.19 -7.08
CA ILE A 6 -16.19 4.92 -6.29
C ILE A 6 -15.42 5.79 -5.28
N PRO A 7 -15.80 7.06 -5.02
CA PRO A 7 -15.08 7.93 -4.09
C PRO A 7 -14.79 7.28 -2.72
N ILE A 8 -15.70 6.40 -2.30
CA ILE A 8 -15.61 5.58 -1.08
C ILE A 8 -14.40 4.63 -1.13
N GLN A 9 -14.14 3.99 -2.26
CA GLN A 9 -13.00 3.08 -2.44
C GLN A 9 -11.68 3.82 -2.38
N LYS A 10 -11.61 5.03 -2.95
CA LYS A 10 -10.42 5.90 -2.85
C LYS A 10 -10.10 6.27 -1.40
N ASN A 11 -11.10 6.61 -0.60
CA ASN A 11 -10.90 6.94 0.81
C ASN A 11 -10.44 5.74 1.65
N LEU A 12 -10.97 4.55 1.36
CA LEU A 12 -10.56 3.31 2.01
C LEU A 12 -9.12 2.91 1.63
N LEU A 13 -8.76 2.99 0.35
CA LEU A 13 -7.40 2.76 -0.13
C LEU A 13 -6.39 3.69 0.52
N ARG A 14 -6.73 4.99 0.59
CA ARG A 14 -5.90 5.99 1.26
C ARG A 14 -5.70 5.66 2.74
N ARG A 15 -6.77 5.31 3.47
CA ARG A 15 -6.66 4.93 4.89
C ARG A 15 -5.78 3.70 5.08
N ALA A 16 -5.94 2.67 4.25
CA ALA A 16 -5.11 1.46 4.35
C ALA A 16 -3.62 1.75 4.10
N VAL A 17 -3.30 2.64 3.16
CA VAL A 17 -1.94 3.10 2.91
C VAL A 17 -1.41 3.91 4.11
N ASP A 18 -2.19 4.84 4.65
CA ASP A 18 -1.80 5.65 5.81
C ASP A 18 -1.58 4.77 7.07
N ASP A 19 -2.43 3.78 7.30
CA ASP A 19 -2.32 2.82 8.40
C ASP A 19 -1.08 1.92 8.22
N TYR A 20 -0.84 1.42 7.01
CA TYR A 20 0.34 0.62 6.70
C TYR A 20 1.63 1.43 6.90
N CYS A 21 1.68 2.65 6.38
CA CYS A 21 2.84 3.53 6.52
C CYS A 21 3.09 3.90 7.98
N SER A 22 2.04 4.20 8.75
CA SER A 22 2.17 4.49 10.19
C SER A 22 2.65 3.27 10.97
N THR A 23 2.14 2.08 10.65
CA THR A 23 2.52 0.82 11.30
C THR A 23 3.96 0.43 10.99
N CYS A 24 4.40 0.64 9.75
CA CYS A 24 5.77 0.35 9.32
C CYS A 24 6.77 1.45 9.70
N GLY A 25 6.32 2.55 10.33
CA GLY A 25 7.17 3.69 10.65
C GLY A 25 7.68 4.45 9.42
N ILE A 26 7.00 4.32 8.28
CA ILE A 26 7.32 5.04 7.04
C ILE A 26 6.87 6.49 7.21
N VAL A 27 7.84 7.38 7.43
CA VAL A 27 7.61 8.83 7.58
C VAL A 27 7.92 9.58 6.28
N ASP A 28 8.82 9.02 5.46
CA ASP A 28 9.25 9.66 4.22
C ASP A 28 8.10 9.80 3.21
N SER A 29 8.01 10.98 2.62
CA SER A 29 6.90 11.31 1.71
C SER A 29 7.01 10.61 0.35
N ASN A 30 8.23 10.33 -0.12
CA ASN A 30 8.44 9.60 -1.36
C ASN A 30 8.13 8.10 -1.18
N GLU A 31 8.54 7.52 -0.06
CA GLU A 31 8.19 6.13 0.29
C GLU A 31 6.66 5.96 0.41
N ARG A 32 5.98 6.90 1.07
CA ARG A 32 4.51 6.90 1.16
C ARG A 32 3.85 6.98 -0.22
N MET A 33 4.35 7.83 -1.11
CA MET A 33 3.85 7.90 -2.49
C MET A 33 4.11 6.61 -3.26
N TYR A 34 5.26 5.98 -3.06
CA TYR A 34 5.59 4.69 -3.66
C TYR A 34 4.62 3.59 -3.21
N VAL A 35 4.38 3.48 -1.90
CA VAL A 35 3.40 2.54 -1.31
C VAL A 35 2.00 2.80 -1.89
N ALA A 36 1.56 4.06 -1.93
CA ALA A 36 0.26 4.42 -2.51
C ALA A 36 0.11 4.03 -3.98
N GLY A 37 1.17 4.26 -4.78
CA GLY A 37 1.22 3.88 -6.19
C GLY A 37 1.16 2.37 -6.38
N LEU A 38 1.90 1.61 -5.59
CA LEU A 38 1.93 0.15 -5.65
C LEU A 38 0.57 -0.47 -5.31
N VAL A 39 -0.06 0.01 -4.22
CA VAL A 39 -1.40 -0.44 -3.80
C VAL A 39 -2.44 -0.10 -4.87
N GLY A 40 -2.38 1.11 -5.44
CA GLY A 40 -3.27 1.52 -6.52
C GLY A 40 -3.12 0.63 -7.76
N ALA A 41 -1.88 0.25 -8.11
CA ALA A 41 -1.61 -0.66 -9.21
C ALA A 41 -2.17 -2.07 -8.95
N PHE A 42 -1.87 -2.65 -7.78
CA PHE A 42 -2.37 -3.98 -7.42
C PHE A 42 -3.89 -4.06 -7.28
N PHE A 43 -4.51 -2.98 -6.81
CA PHE A 43 -5.97 -2.88 -6.80
C PHE A 43 -6.54 -2.84 -8.22
N SER A 44 -5.91 -2.07 -9.11
CA SER A 44 -6.33 -1.94 -10.51
C SER A 44 -6.15 -3.23 -11.31
N THR A 45 -5.15 -4.06 -10.96
CA THR A 45 -4.93 -5.37 -11.58
C THR A 45 -5.78 -6.49 -10.95
N GLY A 46 -6.52 -6.20 -9.87
CA GLY A 46 -7.32 -7.19 -9.15
C GLY A 46 -6.49 -8.15 -8.29
N LEU A 47 -5.20 -7.87 -8.10
CA LEU A 47 -4.29 -8.62 -7.23
C LEU A 47 -4.67 -8.46 -5.76
N ILE A 48 -5.24 -7.31 -5.38
CA ILE A 48 -5.83 -7.09 -4.07
C ILE A 48 -7.29 -6.69 -4.18
N SER A 49 -8.13 -7.33 -3.36
CA SER A 49 -9.53 -6.96 -3.17
C SER A 49 -9.65 -5.98 -2.00
N MET A 50 -10.71 -5.16 -1.98
CA MET A 50 -11.00 -4.27 -0.83
C MET A 50 -11.16 -5.04 0.49
N LYS A 51 -11.64 -6.29 0.45
CA LYS A 51 -11.84 -7.10 1.66
C LYS A 51 -10.51 -7.57 2.26
N ASP A 52 -9.50 -7.74 1.42
CA ASP A 52 -8.20 -8.31 1.78
C ASP A 52 -7.08 -7.28 1.69
N LEU A 53 -7.43 -6.00 1.65
CA LEU A 53 -6.50 -4.91 1.31
C LEU A 53 -5.28 -4.88 2.24
N HIS A 54 -5.49 -4.98 3.56
CA HIS A 54 -4.40 -5.02 4.54
C HIS A 54 -3.52 -6.26 4.39
N ARG A 55 -4.14 -7.42 4.13
CA ARG A 55 -3.41 -8.68 4.00
C ARG A 55 -2.61 -8.71 2.70
N GLY A 56 -3.19 -8.29 1.59
CA GLY A 56 -2.49 -8.24 0.33
C GLY A 56 -1.45 -7.13 0.25
N LEU A 57 -1.61 -6.05 1.03
CA LEU A 57 -0.52 -5.09 1.29
C LEU A 57 0.68 -5.77 1.96
N SER A 58 0.44 -6.52 3.03
CA SER A 58 1.48 -7.33 3.70
C SER A 58 2.07 -8.41 2.80
N ASP A 59 1.26 -9.11 1.99
CA ASP A 59 1.76 -10.16 1.10
C ASP A 59 2.59 -9.58 -0.04
N ALA A 60 2.19 -8.42 -0.58
CA ALA A 60 2.85 -7.82 -1.74
C ALA A 60 4.11 -7.01 -1.38
N MET A 61 4.14 -6.38 -0.21
CA MET A 61 5.29 -5.62 0.27
C MET A 61 6.16 -6.40 1.27
N GLY A 62 5.71 -7.58 1.69
CA GLY A 62 6.33 -8.36 2.74
C GLY A 62 5.90 -7.92 4.14
N PRO A 63 6.16 -8.76 5.17
CA PRO A 63 5.86 -8.40 6.55
C PRO A 63 6.60 -7.12 6.91
N TRP A 64 5.92 -6.24 7.65
CA TRP A 64 6.37 -4.94 8.17
C TRP A 64 7.78 -4.97 8.80
N GLU A 65 8.22 -6.10 9.34
CA GLU A 65 9.57 -6.33 9.86
C GLU A 65 10.67 -6.32 8.76
N THR A 66 10.30 -6.66 7.52
CA THR A 66 11.24 -6.75 6.38
C THR A 66 11.41 -5.40 5.67
N ALA A 67 10.43 -4.49 5.78
CA ALA A 67 10.53 -3.15 5.19
C ALA A 67 11.74 -2.36 5.75
N LEU A 68 12.05 -2.54 7.04
CA LEU A 68 13.26 -2.01 7.68
C LEU A 68 14.56 -2.59 7.08
N ILE A 69 14.55 -3.86 6.68
CA ILE A 69 15.72 -4.55 6.13
C ILE A 69 15.96 -4.16 4.66
N VAL A 70 14.89 -3.98 3.88
CA VAL A 70 15.02 -3.62 2.45
C VAL A 70 15.50 -2.17 2.27
N LEU A 71 15.02 -1.23 3.11
CA LEU A 71 15.51 0.16 3.09
C LEU A 71 16.96 0.28 3.55
N GLN A 72 17.40 -0.54 4.52
CA GLN A 72 18.82 -0.59 4.93
C GLN A 72 19.76 -1.20 3.88
N ARG A 73 19.24 -1.91 2.86
CA ARG A 73 20.07 -2.51 1.80
C ARG A 73 20.16 -1.67 0.52
N LEU A 74 19.51 -0.50 0.49
CA LEU A 74 19.62 0.48 -0.59
C LEU A 74 20.55 1.66 -0.25
N GLN A 75 21.21 1.64 0.92
CA GLN A 75 22.35 2.49 1.26
C GLN A 75 23.67 1.78 0.96
#